data_AF-A0A2S9IC85-F1
#
_entry.id   AF-A0A2S9IC85-F1
#
_cell.length_a   1.000
_cell.length_b   1.000
_cell.length_c   1.000
_cell.angle_alpha   90.00
_cell.angle_beta   90.00
_cell.angle_gamma   90.00
#
_symmetry.space_group_name_H-M   'P 1'
#
loop_
_entity.id
_entity.type
_entity.pdbx_description
1 polymer ?
#
loop_
_entity_poly.entity_id
_entity_poly.type
_entity_poly.pdbx_seq_one_letter_code
_entity_poly.pdbx_strand_id
1 'polypeptide(L)'
;MIHNNLSIENQYKRAIYHELGHWLVGREVGFDVGNITIGESYFGVYGNSEVKPIPKTKLTSANAVYDHLFNRVCVLLAGVIADVIWHKKYEPDIDKENDIEYFYTNGVMDKTAITDKGKINELLFIMNGIANTPTQDEKSLEDQMAKIQSEAWSRSLNLLNKNKYLELTGKELIREFEDSQMNEFTNEYLIQLQENSRGSEGI
;
A
#
# COMPACT_ATOMS: atom_id res chain seq x y z
N MET A 1 -8.85 8.65 -13.45
CA MET A 1 -8.71 7.18 -13.61
C MET A 1 -7.39 6.87 -14.29
N ILE A 2 -6.48 6.18 -13.60
CA ILE A 2 -5.16 5.77 -14.14
C ILE A 2 -5.30 4.78 -15.30
N HIS A 3 -6.45 4.11 -15.38
CA HIS A 3 -6.78 3.09 -16.38
C HIS A 3 -6.66 3.58 -17.83
N ASN A 4 -6.76 4.88 -18.10
CA ASN A 4 -6.87 5.36 -19.48
C ASN A 4 -5.57 5.29 -20.29
N ASN A 5 -4.40 5.18 -19.63
CA ASN A 5 -3.10 5.23 -20.32
C ASN A 5 -2.26 3.95 -20.16
N LEU A 6 -2.70 2.96 -19.37
CA LEU A 6 -1.99 1.69 -19.19
C LEU A 6 -2.74 0.57 -19.93
N SER A 7 -2.00 -0.30 -20.60
CA SER A 7 -2.55 -1.58 -21.10
C SER A 7 -3.13 -2.39 -19.94
N ILE A 8 -4.11 -3.26 -20.22
CA ILE A 8 -4.73 -4.09 -19.19
C ILE A 8 -3.68 -4.95 -18.45
N GLU A 9 -2.70 -5.47 -19.18
CA GLU A 9 -1.57 -6.23 -18.65
C GLU A 9 -0.74 -5.39 -17.64
N ASN A 10 -0.43 -4.15 -17.99
CA ASN A 10 0.28 -3.24 -17.09
C ASN A 10 -0.56 -2.84 -15.87
N GLN A 11 -1.90 -2.79 -16.01
CA GLN A 11 -2.78 -2.57 -14.86
C GLN A 11 -2.71 -3.76 -13.89
N TYR A 12 -2.65 -5.00 -14.37
CA TYR A 12 -2.44 -6.19 -13.53
C TYR A 12 -1.09 -6.17 -12.81
N LYS A 13 0.00 -5.89 -13.55
CA LYS A 13 1.36 -5.80 -12.99
C LYS A 13 1.46 -4.74 -11.89
N ARG A 14 0.86 -3.58 -12.14
CA ARG A 14 0.76 -2.50 -11.17
C ARG A 14 -0.05 -2.92 -9.94
N ALA A 15 -1.22 -3.54 -10.12
CA ALA A 15 -2.05 -4.01 -9.02
C ALA A 15 -1.30 -5.04 -8.13
N ILE A 16 -0.52 -5.95 -8.73
CA ILE A 16 0.33 -6.89 -7.99
C ILE A 16 1.30 -6.15 -7.06
N TYR A 17 1.99 -5.12 -7.57
CA TYR A 17 2.91 -4.31 -6.75
C TYR A 17 2.18 -3.57 -5.63
N HIS A 18 1.02 -2.98 -5.94
CA HIS A 18 0.19 -2.28 -4.98
C HIS A 18 -0.20 -3.19 -3.79
N GLU A 19 -0.77 -4.36 -4.08
CA GLU A 19 -1.20 -5.30 -3.03
C GLU A 19 -0.03 -5.91 -2.26
N LEU A 20 1.09 -6.15 -2.93
CA LEU A 20 2.32 -6.59 -2.28
C LEU A 20 2.87 -5.52 -1.33
N GLY A 21 2.75 -4.23 -1.68
CA GLY A 21 3.11 -3.12 -0.80
C GLY A 21 2.34 -3.15 0.51
N HIS A 22 1.02 -3.32 0.46
CA HIS A 22 0.19 -3.51 1.65
C HIS A 22 0.61 -4.73 2.47
N TRP A 23 0.82 -5.86 1.80
CA TRP A 23 1.15 -7.12 2.47
C TRP A 23 2.49 -7.02 3.23
N LEU A 24 3.52 -6.50 2.56
CA LEU A 24 4.86 -6.37 3.14
C LEU A 24 4.84 -5.43 4.35
N VAL A 25 4.27 -4.23 4.21
CA VAL A 25 4.24 -3.27 5.33
C VAL A 25 3.31 -3.75 6.44
N GLY A 26 2.19 -4.41 6.11
CA GLY A 26 1.30 -5.02 7.09
C GLY A 26 2.01 -6.01 8.00
N ARG A 27 2.85 -6.88 7.41
CA ARG A 27 3.68 -7.83 8.15
C ARG A 27 4.70 -7.11 9.02
N GLU A 28 5.41 -6.12 8.48
CA GLU A 28 6.47 -5.39 9.21
C GLU A 28 5.93 -4.57 10.40
N VAL A 29 4.71 -4.03 10.31
CA VAL A 29 4.07 -3.31 11.44
C VAL A 29 3.35 -4.25 12.43
N GLY A 30 3.38 -5.56 12.19
CA GLY A 30 2.86 -6.58 13.11
C GLY A 30 1.35 -6.85 12.99
N PHE A 31 0.72 -6.49 11.86
CA PHE A 31 -0.64 -6.91 11.56
C PHE A 31 -0.67 -8.34 11.01
N ASP A 32 -1.81 -9.03 11.18
CA ASP A 32 -1.99 -10.30 10.49
C ASP A 32 -2.24 -10.01 9.02
N VAL A 33 -1.50 -10.72 8.17
CA VAL A 33 -1.64 -10.68 6.72
C VAL A 33 -2.08 -12.03 6.20
N GLY A 34 -2.82 -12.03 5.09
CA GLY A 34 -3.36 -13.21 4.44
C GLY A 34 -3.03 -13.20 2.95
N ASN A 35 -4.01 -13.59 2.14
CA ASN A 35 -3.81 -13.77 0.71
C ASN A 35 -3.80 -12.44 -0.06
N ILE A 36 -3.15 -12.42 -1.22
CA ILE A 36 -3.30 -11.37 -2.23
C ILE A 36 -4.17 -11.92 -3.36
N THR A 37 -5.24 -11.20 -3.72
CA THR A 37 -6.07 -11.51 -4.90
C THR A 37 -5.93 -10.39 -5.92
N ILE A 38 -5.83 -10.76 -7.20
CA ILE A 38 -5.85 -9.85 -8.34
C ILE A 38 -7.02 -10.24 -9.22
N GLY A 39 -7.76 -9.28 -9.76
CA GLY A 39 -8.88 -9.58 -10.65
C GLY A 39 -9.28 -8.42 -11.52
N GLU A 40 -10.34 -8.62 -12.30
CA GLU A 40 -10.91 -7.61 -13.18
C GLU A 40 -12.42 -7.56 -13.01
N SER A 41 -12.95 -6.35 -13.07
CA SER A 41 -14.37 -6.04 -12.95
C SER A 41 -14.78 -5.09 -14.07
N TYR A 42 -16.06 -4.74 -14.14
CA TYR A 42 -16.54 -3.70 -15.07
C TYR A 42 -15.84 -2.35 -14.88
N PHE A 43 -15.33 -2.07 -13.68
CA PHE A 43 -14.62 -0.82 -13.36
C PHE A 43 -13.12 -0.89 -13.62
N GLY A 44 -12.62 -2.03 -14.13
CA GLY A 44 -11.21 -2.28 -14.41
C GLY A 44 -10.57 -3.31 -13.48
N VAL A 45 -9.23 -3.39 -13.56
CA VAL A 45 -8.42 -4.25 -12.70
C VAL A 45 -8.51 -3.79 -11.25
N TYR A 46 -8.69 -4.74 -10.34
CA TYR A 46 -8.69 -4.55 -8.90
C TYR A 46 -7.68 -5.49 -8.24
N GLY A 47 -7.27 -5.12 -7.04
CA GLY A 47 -6.47 -5.96 -6.15
C GLY A 47 -7.09 -6.03 -4.76
N ASN A 48 -6.63 -6.99 -3.97
CA ASN A 48 -6.91 -7.05 -2.54
C ASN A 48 -5.84 -7.83 -1.80
N SER A 49 -5.17 -7.16 -0.87
CA SER A 49 -4.32 -7.73 0.15
C SER A 49 -5.10 -7.89 1.45
N GLU A 50 -5.24 -9.13 1.94
CA GLU A 50 -5.84 -9.36 3.24
C GLU A 50 -4.90 -8.85 4.34
N VAL A 51 -5.21 -7.68 4.90
CA VAL A 51 -4.53 -7.13 6.07
C VAL A 51 -5.56 -6.91 7.17
N LYS A 52 -5.33 -7.53 8.34
CA LYS A 52 -6.18 -7.43 9.52
C LYS A 52 -5.52 -6.51 10.55
N PRO A 53 -5.88 -5.20 10.58
CA PRO A 53 -5.35 -4.26 11.56
C PRO A 53 -6.03 -4.45 12.92
N ILE A 54 -5.95 -5.66 13.48
CA ILE A 54 -6.53 -5.98 14.78
C ILE A 54 -5.45 -5.73 15.85
N PRO A 55 -5.71 -4.87 16.86
CA PRO A 55 -4.79 -4.70 17.98
C PRO A 55 -4.54 -6.04 18.68
N LYS A 56 -3.27 -6.43 18.81
CA LYS A 56 -2.87 -7.66 19.54
C LYS A 56 -3.05 -7.55 21.05
N THR A 57 -3.11 -6.32 21.56
CA THR A 57 -3.33 -5.99 22.97
C THR A 57 -4.31 -4.84 23.07
N LYS A 58 -4.89 -4.66 24.27
CA LYS A 58 -5.78 -3.53 24.54
C LYS A 58 -5.04 -2.20 24.35
N LEU A 59 -5.62 -1.30 23.57
CA LEU A 59 -5.13 0.07 23.40
C LEU A 59 -5.58 0.89 24.63
N THR A 60 -4.65 1.18 25.54
CA THR A 60 -4.97 1.77 26.86
C THR A 60 -4.90 3.30 26.90
N SER A 61 -4.50 3.95 25.81
CA SER A 61 -4.33 5.41 25.75
C SER A 61 -4.61 5.94 24.35
N ALA A 62 -4.84 7.26 24.25
CA ALA A 62 -4.98 7.94 22.96
C ALA A 62 -3.73 7.77 22.09
N ASN A 63 -2.53 7.79 22.68
CA ASN A 63 -1.29 7.53 21.95
C ASN A 63 -1.22 6.10 21.40
N ALA A 64 -1.67 5.09 22.17
CA ALA A 64 -1.73 3.71 21.66
C ALA A 64 -2.71 3.57 20.49
N VAL A 65 -3.82 4.32 20.53
CA VAL A 65 -4.75 4.42 19.38
C VAL A 65 -4.06 5.11 18.21
N TYR A 66 -3.42 6.26 18.43
CA TYR A 66 -2.68 6.99 17.39
C TYR A 66 -1.65 6.10 16.70
N ASP A 67 -0.81 5.40 17.46
CA ASP A 67 0.25 4.54 16.91
C ASP A 67 -0.33 3.38 16.08
N HIS A 68 -1.45 2.81 16.53
CA HIS A 68 -2.15 1.77 15.78
C HIS A 68 -2.73 2.30 14.46
N LEU A 69 -3.39 3.46 14.48
CA LEU A 69 -3.90 4.11 13.27
C LEU A 69 -2.77 4.56 12.35
N PHE A 70 -1.65 5.05 12.90
CA PHE A 70 -0.46 5.43 12.16
C PHE A 70 0.12 4.23 11.40
N ASN A 71 0.22 3.07 12.03
CA ASN A 71 0.63 1.83 11.37
C ASN A 71 -0.36 1.46 10.24
N ARG A 72 -1.67 1.65 10.44
CA ARG A 72 -2.68 1.41 9.39
C ARG A 72 -2.53 2.38 8.21
N VAL A 73 -2.31 3.67 8.47
CA VAL A 73 -2.02 4.66 7.42
C VAL A 73 -0.74 4.29 6.67
N CYS A 74 0.30 3.81 7.37
CA CYS A 74 1.52 3.34 6.71
C CYS A 74 1.26 2.18 5.74
N VAL A 75 0.45 1.19 6.14
CA VAL A 75 0.07 0.08 5.27
C VAL A 75 -0.65 0.59 4.03
N LEU A 76 -1.63 1.49 4.18
CA LEU A 76 -2.39 2.04 3.05
C LEU A 76 -1.50 2.85 2.11
N LEU A 77 -0.60 3.68 2.64
CA LEU A 77 0.38 4.41 1.83
C LEU A 77 1.37 3.48 1.11
N ALA A 78 1.66 2.30 1.66
CA ALA A 78 2.58 1.36 1.04
C ALA A 78 2.13 0.88 -0.35
N GLY A 79 0.82 0.73 -0.58
CA GLY A 79 0.28 0.38 -1.91
C GLY A 79 0.55 1.50 -2.93
N VAL A 80 0.29 2.75 -2.54
CA VAL A 80 0.57 3.94 -3.37
C VAL A 80 2.08 4.10 -3.64
N ILE A 81 2.93 3.85 -2.64
CA ILE A 81 4.38 3.93 -2.82
C ILE A 81 4.86 2.83 -3.78
N ALA A 82 4.31 1.61 -3.66
CA ALA A 82 4.63 0.52 -4.57
C ALA A 82 4.18 0.82 -6.01
N ASP A 83 3.02 1.46 -6.20
CA ASP A 83 2.59 1.98 -7.50
C ASP A 83 3.62 2.94 -8.12
N VAL A 84 4.10 3.92 -7.33
CA VAL A 84 5.10 4.89 -7.78
C VAL A 84 6.42 4.20 -8.15
N ILE A 85 6.85 3.21 -7.36
CA ILE A 85 8.07 2.44 -7.62
C ILE A 85 7.94 1.64 -8.92
N TRP A 86 6.81 0.96 -9.12
CA TRP A 86 6.53 0.21 -10.33
C TRP A 86 6.53 1.14 -11.55
N HIS A 87 5.80 2.25 -11.48
CA HIS A 87 5.65 3.22 -12.57
C HIS A 87 6.98 3.76 -13.06
N LYS A 88 7.80 4.27 -12.14
CA LYS A 88 9.12 4.85 -12.46
C LYS A 88 10.07 3.86 -13.15
N LYS A 89 9.82 2.56 -12.97
CA LYS A 89 10.67 1.51 -13.50
C LYS A 89 10.18 0.95 -14.82
N TYR A 90 8.88 0.72 -14.95
CA TYR A 90 8.31 -0.01 -16.07
C TYR A 90 7.60 0.90 -17.06
N GLU A 91 7.15 2.08 -16.65
CA GLU A 91 6.42 3.05 -17.48
C GLU A 91 6.91 4.50 -17.27
N PRO A 92 8.22 4.77 -17.40
CA PRO A 92 8.82 6.06 -17.04
C PRO A 92 8.37 7.22 -17.96
N ASP A 93 7.93 6.91 -19.18
CA ASP A 93 7.57 7.91 -20.20
C ASP A 93 6.17 8.49 -20.03
N ILE A 94 5.36 7.93 -19.13
CA ILE A 94 4.09 8.51 -18.75
C ILE A 94 4.40 9.67 -17.80
N ASP A 95 4.66 10.82 -18.41
CA ASP A 95 4.98 12.09 -17.75
C ASP A 95 3.77 12.57 -16.93
N LYS A 96 3.97 12.64 -15.61
CA LYS A 96 3.00 13.26 -14.71
C LYS A 96 3.74 14.26 -13.86
N GLU A 97 3.34 15.52 -14.02
CA GLU A 97 3.84 16.70 -13.29
C GLU A 97 3.93 16.49 -11.77
N ASN A 98 3.20 15.52 -11.21
CA ASN A 98 3.42 14.99 -9.87
C ASN A 98 2.96 13.53 -9.76
N ASP A 99 3.84 12.57 -10.09
CA ASP A 99 3.57 11.13 -9.98
C ASP A 99 2.92 10.74 -8.63
N ILE A 100 3.43 11.28 -7.53
CA ILE A 100 2.96 10.93 -6.18
C ILE A 100 1.50 11.34 -5.98
N GLU A 101 1.18 12.61 -6.27
CA GLU A 101 -0.19 13.11 -6.12
C GLU A 101 -1.16 12.37 -7.06
N TYR A 102 -0.70 12.06 -8.27
CA TYR A 102 -1.49 11.31 -9.22
C TYR A 102 -1.84 9.90 -8.73
N PHE A 103 -0.84 9.13 -8.26
CA PHE A 103 -1.03 7.78 -7.75
C PHE A 103 -1.80 7.77 -6.43
N TYR A 104 -1.58 8.75 -5.57
CA TYR A 104 -2.36 8.91 -4.35
C TYR A 104 -3.84 9.19 -4.64
N THR A 105 -4.13 10.07 -5.60
CA THR A 105 -5.51 10.46 -5.95
C THR A 105 -6.25 9.42 -6.78
N ASN A 106 -5.53 8.63 -7.59
CA ASN A 106 -6.14 7.66 -8.50
C ASN A 106 -5.65 6.22 -8.24
N GLY A 107 -5.27 5.89 -7.00
CA GLY A 107 -4.74 4.58 -6.60
C GLY A 107 -5.60 3.38 -7.00
N VAL A 108 -5.06 2.17 -6.86
CA VAL A 108 -5.80 0.93 -7.14
C VAL A 108 -7.06 0.87 -6.27
N MET A 109 -8.18 0.43 -6.86
CA MET A 109 -9.43 0.25 -6.15
C MET A 109 -9.49 -1.17 -5.55
N ASP A 110 -10.01 -1.26 -4.33
CA ASP A 110 -10.37 -2.56 -3.77
C ASP A 110 -11.70 -3.09 -4.38
N LYS A 111 -12.09 -4.31 -3.97
CA LYS A 111 -13.34 -4.98 -4.42
C LYS A 111 -14.62 -4.19 -4.10
N THR A 112 -14.54 -3.15 -3.27
CA THR A 112 -15.66 -2.28 -2.86
C THR A 112 -15.64 -0.93 -3.57
N ALA A 113 -14.74 -0.72 -4.53
CA ALA A 113 -14.48 0.55 -5.21
C ALA A 113 -14.08 1.70 -4.26
N ILE A 114 -13.57 1.36 -3.07
CA ILE A 114 -13.03 2.34 -2.12
C ILE A 114 -11.52 2.42 -2.34
N THR A 115 -11.00 3.63 -2.55
CA THR A 115 -9.57 3.86 -2.65
C THR A 115 -8.94 4.01 -1.27
N ASP A 116 -7.65 3.70 -1.17
CA ASP A 116 -6.90 3.94 0.07
C ASP A 116 -6.93 5.39 0.52
N LYS A 117 -6.97 6.34 -0.41
CA LYS A 117 -7.07 7.78 -0.10
C LYS A 117 -8.26 8.10 0.81
N GLY A 118 -9.43 7.52 0.53
CA GLY A 118 -10.62 7.73 1.36
C GLY A 118 -10.39 7.26 2.80
N LYS A 119 -9.87 6.04 2.94
CA LYS A 119 -9.54 5.43 4.24
C LYS A 119 -8.46 6.21 4.98
N ILE A 120 -7.41 6.65 4.28
CA ILE A 120 -6.32 7.46 4.85
C ILE A 120 -6.86 8.78 5.37
N ASN A 121 -7.68 9.50 4.58
CA ASN A 121 -8.21 10.80 4.98
C ASN A 121 -9.04 10.71 6.28
N GLU A 122 -9.93 9.72 6.39
CA GLU A 122 -10.71 9.51 7.61
C GLU A 122 -9.82 9.26 8.83
N LEU A 123 -8.79 8.41 8.67
CA LEU A 123 -7.84 8.13 9.74
C LEU A 123 -7.02 9.36 10.13
N LEU A 124 -6.60 10.17 9.15
CA LEU A 124 -5.85 11.40 9.40
C LEU A 124 -6.67 12.42 10.21
N PHE A 125 -7.98 12.54 9.98
CA PHE A 125 -8.83 13.40 10.82
C PHE A 125 -8.87 12.93 12.28
N ILE A 126 -9.02 11.62 12.52
CA ILE A 126 -9.04 11.05 13.87
C ILE A 126 -7.68 11.26 14.54
N MET A 127 -6.59 10.95 13.84
CA MET A 127 -5.23 11.12 14.33
C MET A 127 -4.91 12.58 14.64
N ASN A 128 -5.38 13.51 13.80
CA ASN A 128 -5.23 14.93 14.03
C ASN A 128 -5.93 15.38 15.32
N GLY A 129 -7.15 14.89 15.57
CA GLY A 129 -7.89 15.16 16.80
C GLY A 129 -7.24 14.59 18.07
N ILE A 130 -6.34 13.61 17.93
CA ILE A 130 -5.53 13.09 19.04
C ILE A 130 -4.25 13.93 19.23
N ALA A 131 -3.57 14.27 18.13
CA ALA A 131 -2.22 14.83 18.17
C ALA A 131 -2.16 16.36 18.28
N ASN A 132 -3.18 17.07 17.80
CA ASN A 132 -3.17 18.52 17.66
C ASN A 132 -4.37 19.20 18.31
N THR A 133 -4.23 20.49 18.61
CA THR A 133 -5.34 21.33 19.05
C THR A 133 -6.37 21.49 17.92
N PRO A 134 -7.67 21.34 18.19
CA PRO A 134 -8.71 21.56 17.19
C PRO A 134 -8.60 22.95 16.55
N THR A 135 -8.76 23.01 15.24
CA THR A 135 -8.80 24.25 14.46
C THR A 135 -10.03 24.25 13.55
N GLN A 136 -10.55 25.43 13.26
CA GLN A 136 -11.58 25.66 12.24
C GLN A 136 -11.00 26.32 10.98
N ASP A 137 -9.73 26.69 11.02
CA ASP A 137 -8.99 27.17 9.85
C ASP A 137 -8.59 25.98 8.98
N GLU A 138 -9.14 25.95 7.76
CA GLU A 138 -8.97 24.85 6.81
C GLU A 138 -7.50 24.62 6.45
N LYS A 139 -6.75 25.70 6.20
CA LYS A 139 -5.32 25.61 5.87
C LYS A 139 -4.51 25.01 7.02
N SER A 140 -4.77 25.44 8.25
CA SER A 140 -4.10 24.88 9.43
C SER A 140 -4.43 23.39 9.62
N LEU A 141 -5.67 22.99 9.34
CA LEU A 141 -6.08 21.59 9.40
C LEU A 141 -5.36 20.75 8.34
N GLU A 142 -5.29 21.25 7.10
CA GLU A 142 -4.55 20.64 6.00
C GLU A 142 -3.06 20.49 6.34
N ASP A 143 -2.42 21.55 6.85
CA ASP A 143 -0.99 21.53 7.23
C ASP A 143 -0.71 20.51 8.33
N GLN A 144 -1.59 20.40 9.33
CA GLN A 144 -1.46 19.40 10.41
C GLN A 144 -1.58 17.97 9.88
N MET A 145 -2.59 17.70 9.05
CA MET A 145 -2.81 16.38 8.45
C MET A 145 -1.69 16.00 7.47
N ALA A 146 -1.23 16.96 6.67
CA ALA A 146 -0.12 16.78 5.73
C ALA A 146 1.18 16.40 6.46
N LYS A 147 1.41 16.96 7.65
CA LYS A 147 2.55 16.57 8.49
C LYS A 147 2.46 15.10 8.92
N ILE A 148 1.32 14.67 9.47
CA ILE A 148 1.10 13.28 9.88
C ILE A 148 1.26 12.33 8.68
N GLN A 149 0.68 12.68 7.53
CA GLN A 149 0.77 11.90 6.32
C GLN A 149 2.21 11.80 5.79
N SER A 150 2.98 12.90 5.81
CA SER A 150 4.38 12.93 5.40
C SER A 150 5.27 12.04 6.27
N GLU A 151 5.04 12.04 7.58
CA GLU A 151 5.72 11.13 8.51
C GLU A 151 5.37 9.66 8.21
N ALA A 152 4.08 9.36 7.97
CA ALA A 152 3.63 8.01 7.62
C ALA A 152 4.19 7.56 6.27
N TRP A 153 4.24 8.44 5.26
CA TRP A 153 4.86 8.20 3.96
C TRP A 153 6.33 7.83 4.13
N SER A 154 7.07 8.65 4.88
CA SER A 154 8.50 8.45 5.12
C SER A 154 8.77 7.11 5.82
N ARG A 155 7.96 6.74 6.81
CA ARG A 155 8.06 5.43 7.48
C ARG A 155 7.74 4.28 6.53
N SER A 156 6.69 4.39 5.74
CA SER A 156 6.26 3.36 4.79
C SER A 156 7.32 3.13 3.70
N LEU A 157 7.85 4.21 3.14
CA LEU A 157 8.94 4.15 2.17
C LEU A 157 10.20 3.51 2.79
N ASN A 158 10.52 3.83 4.05
CA ASN A 158 11.65 3.21 4.74
C ASN A 158 11.45 1.70 4.92
N LEU A 159 10.25 1.26 5.31
CA LEU A 159 9.90 -0.16 5.45
C LEU A 159 9.98 -0.90 4.11
N LEU A 160 9.49 -0.29 3.02
CA LEU A 160 9.59 -0.86 1.67
C LEU A 160 11.03 -0.87 1.14
N ASN A 161 11.81 0.19 1.34
CA ASN A 161 13.20 0.28 0.84
C ASN A 161 14.14 -0.67 1.58
N LYS A 162 13.92 -0.92 2.87
CA LYS A 162 14.61 -1.97 3.62
C LYS A 162 14.31 -3.37 3.07
N ASN A 163 13.29 -3.48 2.24
CA ASN A 163 12.70 -4.70 1.80
C ASN A 163 12.91 -4.84 0.28
N LYS A 164 14.12 -5.30 -0.11
CA LYS A 164 14.42 -5.70 -1.51
C LYS A 164 13.42 -6.73 -2.06
N TYR A 165 12.61 -7.33 -1.19
CA TYR A 165 11.56 -8.28 -1.56
C TYR A 165 10.41 -7.64 -2.32
N LEU A 166 10.17 -6.32 -2.25
CA LEU A 166 9.16 -5.70 -3.12
C LEU A 166 9.49 -5.96 -4.60
N GLU A 167 10.74 -5.77 -4.99
CA GLU A 167 11.14 -5.99 -6.38
C GLU A 167 11.20 -7.48 -6.74
N LEU A 168 11.89 -8.28 -5.93
CA LEU A 168 12.08 -9.71 -6.24
C LEU A 168 10.77 -10.49 -6.21
N THR A 169 10.00 -10.31 -5.12
CA THR A 169 8.68 -10.94 -4.98
C THR A 169 7.72 -10.39 -6.02
N GLY A 170 7.74 -9.07 -6.29
CA GLY A 170 6.88 -8.46 -7.31
C GLY A 170 7.09 -9.05 -8.70
N LYS A 171 8.34 -9.25 -9.13
CA LYS A 171 8.65 -9.93 -10.40
C LYS A 171 8.17 -11.37 -10.43
N GLU A 172 8.35 -12.11 -9.34
CA GLU A 172 7.94 -13.51 -9.25
C GLU A 172 6.42 -13.66 -9.26
N LEU A 173 5.69 -12.79 -8.56
CA LEU A 173 4.22 -12.78 -8.61
C LEU A 173 3.69 -12.42 -10.00
N ILE A 174 4.34 -11.47 -10.71
CA ILE A 174 4.00 -11.18 -12.10
C ILE A 174 4.21 -12.42 -12.98
N ARG A 175 5.36 -13.09 -12.85
CA ARG A 175 5.67 -14.29 -13.60
C ARG A 175 4.61 -15.38 -13.40
N GLU A 176 4.24 -15.66 -12.16
CA GLU A 176 3.19 -16.65 -11.85
C GLU A 176 1.79 -16.22 -12.33
N PHE A 177 1.48 -14.93 -12.27
CA PHE A 177 0.25 -14.39 -12.84
C PHE A 177 0.18 -14.62 -14.36
N GLU A 178 1.28 -14.39 -15.07
CA GLU A 178 1.36 -14.54 -16.53
C GLU A 178 1.39 -16.03 -16.96
N ASP A 179 2.20 -16.86 -16.29
CA ASP A 179 2.44 -18.26 -16.66
C ASP A 179 1.24 -19.15 -16.29
N SER A 180 0.68 -18.95 -15.09
CA SER A 180 -0.30 -19.85 -14.48
C SER A 180 -1.72 -19.28 -14.47
N GLN A 181 -1.90 -18.02 -14.89
CA GLN A 181 -3.14 -17.25 -14.70
C GLN A 181 -3.62 -17.24 -13.23
N MET A 182 -2.67 -17.36 -12.30
CA MET A 182 -2.95 -17.40 -10.87
C MET A 182 -3.43 -16.03 -10.42
N ASN A 183 -4.68 -15.96 -9.97
CA ASN A 183 -5.33 -14.72 -9.54
C ASN A 183 -5.39 -14.57 -8.02
N GLU A 184 -4.87 -15.55 -7.28
CA GLU A 184 -4.80 -15.56 -5.82
C GLU A 184 -3.45 -16.13 -5.38
N PHE A 185 -2.68 -15.34 -4.62
CA PHE A 185 -1.43 -15.75 -3.99
C PHE A 185 -1.68 -16.02 -2.51
N THR A 186 -1.50 -17.26 -2.09
CA THR A 186 -1.74 -17.66 -0.70
C THR A 186 -0.70 -17.05 0.23
N ASN A 187 -1.09 -16.82 1.49
CA ASN A 187 -0.17 -16.30 2.50
C ASN A 187 1.07 -17.20 2.68
N GLU A 188 0.89 -18.53 2.65
CA GLU A 188 2.00 -19.48 2.75
C GLU A 188 2.99 -19.31 1.60
N TYR A 189 2.49 -19.12 0.37
CA TYR A 189 3.33 -18.89 -0.81
C TYR A 189 4.10 -17.57 -0.69
N LEU A 190 3.42 -16.49 -0.29
CA LEU A 190 4.05 -15.17 -0.10
C LEU A 190 5.14 -15.19 0.98
N ILE A 191 4.92 -15.92 2.08
CA ILE A 191 5.92 -16.12 3.13
C ILE A 191 7.13 -16.88 2.59
N GLN A 192 6.91 -17.98 1.86
CA GLN A 192 7.98 -18.78 1.26
C GLN A 192 8.83 -17.95 0.28
N LEU A 193 8.20 -17.15 -0.58
CA LEU A 193 8.92 -16.26 -1.50
C LEU A 193 9.81 -15.26 -0.77
N GLN A 194 9.30 -14.65 0.30
CA GLN A 194 10.06 -13.69 1.10
C GLN A 194 11.23 -14.36 1.84
N GLU A 195 11.05 -15.58 2.35
CA GLU A 195 12.08 -16.35 3.07
C GLU A 195 13.17 -16.88 2.14
N ASN A 196 12.79 -17.39 0.96
CA ASN A 196 13.75 -17.82 -0.06
C ASN A 196 14.62 -16.66 -0.56
N SER A 197 14.02 -15.47 -0.67
CA SER A 197 14.75 -14.26 -1.02
C SER A 197 15.69 -13.77 0.08
N ARG A 198 15.51 -14.19 1.35
CA ARG A 198 16.44 -13.93 2.47
C ARG A 198 17.64 -14.88 2.43
N GLY A 199 17.41 -16.14 2.05
CA GLY A 199 18.46 -17.18 2.03
C GLY A 199 19.52 -16.99 0.94
N SER A 200 19.17 -16.37 -0.19
CA SER A 200 20.07 -16.08 -1.30
C SER A 200 21.03 -14.91 -1.08
N GLU A 201 20.89 -14.14 0.01
CA GLU A 201 21.83 -13.09 0.43
C GLU A 201 22.85 -13.59 1.49
N GLY A 202 22.75 -14.85 1.91
CA GLY A 202 23.61 -15.49 2.92
C GLY A 202 24.78 -16.31 2.39
N ILE A 203 25.14 -16.20 1.11
CA ILE A 203 26.26 -16.90 0.46
C ILE A 203 27.17 -15.89 -0.22
#